data_AF-A0A9P0P8A0-F1
#
_entry.id   AF-A0A9P0P8A0-F1
#
_cell.length_a   1.000
_cell.length_b   1.000
_cell.length_c   1.000
_cell.angle_alpha   90.00
_cell.angle_beta   90.00
_cell.angle_gamma   90.00
#
_symmetry.space_group_name_H-M   'P 1'
#
loop_
_entity.id
_entity.type
_entity.pdbx_description
1 polymer ?
#
loop_
_entity_poly.entity_id
_entity_poly.type
_entity_poly.pdbx_seq_one_letter_code
_entity_poly.pdbx_strand_id
1 'polypeptide(L)'
;MVKAVKDVATDLGGDTKQTESELLMKLLNPETSPTSATNLMDIMKGMRIDRETKTAEKSRAEQVRSILQTAKSRISKEGPQPERRMKRLPQHIQQKKEIVVQKIDLFGGEALNIFTNKSELTEVTQTKTWQRLYERDLKLAVTHPPSNYFQQLMLWTEQEKLWKFPIDNEQGLDEEKKVDFSKHVFLEEHLEPWCPAKGPLRHFMELVCVGLSKNAYLTVDAKIEHILWYKDYFESKKKLLKDTGAILAEREAPKAVQ
;
A
#
# COMPACT_ATOMS: atom_id res chain seq x y z
N MET A 1 27.32 17.61 9.29
CA MET A 1 26.59 18.86 9.01
C MET A 1 27.50 20.08 9.20
N VAL A 2 28.05 20.33 10.39
CA VAL A 2 28.96 21.46 10.68
C VAL A 2 30.18 21.52 9.75
N LYS A 3 30.79 20.37 9.42
CA LYS A 3 31.94 20.30 8.49
C LYS A 3 31.60 20.81 7.08
N ALA A 4 30.42 20.45 6.56
CA ALA A 4 29.97 20.88 5.24
C ALA A 4 29.62 22.37 5.21
N VAL A 5 29.05 22.91 6.29
CA VAL A 5 28.75 24.36 6.40
C VAL A 5 30.04 25.17 6.44
N LYS A 6 31.06 24.66 7.13
CA LYS A 6 32.38 25.26 7.19
C LYS A 6 33.08 25.30 5.84
N ASP A 7 33.05 24.19 5.10
CA ASP A 7 33.65 24.13 3.76
C ASP A 7 32.97 25.12 2.78
N VAL A 8 31.65 25.23 2.84
CA VAL A 8 30.88 26.22 2.03
C VAL A 8 31.19 27.66 2.45
N ALA A 9 31.35 27.93 3.74
CA ALA A 9 31.69 29.27 4.23
C ALA A 9 33.11 29.69 3.83
N THR A 10 34.05 28.74 3.72
CA THR A 10 35.40 29.01 3.20
C THR A 10 35.41 29.25 1.70
N ASP A 11 34.56 28.58 0.94
CA ASP A 11 34.46 28.74 -0.51
C ASP A 11 33.79 30.06 -0.92
N LEU A 12 32.84 30.56 -0.11
CA LEU A 12 32.11 31.79 -0.42
C LEU A 12 32.95 33.06 -0.21
N GLY A 13 34.00 32.98 0.63
CA GLY A 13 34.95 34.06 0.90
C GLY A 13 34.35 35.25 1.69
N GLY A 14 35.04 35.68 2.76
CA GLY A 14 34.58 36.75 3.66
C GLY A 14 34.80 36.41 5.13
N ASP A 15 33.97 36.96 6.03
CA ASP A 15 34.00 36.64 7.46
C ASP A 15 33.43 35.25 7.75
N THR A 16 34.28 34.24 7.56
CA THR A 16 33.95 32.80 7.68
C THR A 16 33.21 32.44 8.95
N LYS A 17 33.56 33.06 10.08
CA LYS A 17 32.92 32.77 11.38
C LYS A 17 31.48 33.26 11.48
N GLN A 18 31.13 34.35 10.81
CA GLN A 18 29.77 34.90 10.81
C GLN A 18 28.90 34.16 9.81
N THR A 19 29.43 33.82 8.63
CA THR A 19 28.71 33.03 7.63
C THR A 19 28.47 31.59 8.09
N GLU A 20 29.41 30.96 8.81
CA GLU A 20 29.20 29.65 9.44
C GLU A 20 28.05 29.67 10.47
N SER A 21 28.01 30.68 11.35
CA SER A 21 27.00 30.76 12.41
C SER A 21 25.61 31.09 11.87
N GLU A 22 25.51 31.95 10.85
CA GLU A 22 24.24 32.26 10.18
C GLU A 22 23.69 31.08 9.39
N LEU A 23 24.54 30.33 8.69
CA LEU A 23 24.13 29.12 7.96
C LEU A 23 23.67 28.01 8.91
N LEU A 24 24.37 27.83 10.04
CA LEU A 24 23.96 26.87 11.06
C LEU A 24 22.65 27.28 11.74
N MET A 25 22.44 28.56 12.04
CA MET A 25 21.16 29.03 12.57
C MET A 25 20.01 28.79 11.61
N LYS A 26 20.20 29.03 10.30
CA LYS A 26 19.17 28.80 9.27
C LYS A 26 18.86 27.32 9.05
N LEU A 27 19.84 26.44 9.22
CA LEU A 27 19.65 24.99 9.12
C LEU A 27 19.00 24.39 10.37
N LEU A 28 19.27 24.96 11.55
CA LEU A 28 18.78 24.44 12.82
C LEU A 28 17.37 24.96 13.16
N ASN A 29 17.01 26.16 12.70
CA ASN A 29 15.67 26.75 12.86
C ASN A 29 15.00 27.00 11.50
N PRO A 30 14.23 26.04 10.95
CA PRO A 30 13.48 26.24 9.72
C PRO A 30 12.28 27.21 9.86
N GLU A 31 11.90 27.60 11.07
CA GLU A 31 10.66 28.34 11.38
C GLU A 31 10.80 29.88 11.38
N THR A 32 12.00 30.45 11.25
CA THR A 32 12.20 31.91 11.35
C THR A 32 12.65 32.53 10.02
N SER A 33 11.81 32.39 9.00
CA SER A 33 11.83 33.29 7.84
C SER A 33 10.49 34.05 7.76
N PRO A 34 10.49 35.39 7.57
CA PRO A 34 9.26 36.13 7.32
C PRO A 34 8.89 36.00 5.84
N THR A 35 8.55 34.79 5.38
CA THR A 35 7.80 34.52 4.15
C THR A 35 7.33 33.07 4.20
N SER A 36 6.17 32.89 4.83
CA SER A 36 5.42 31.65 4.96
C SER A 36 4.91 31.16 3.60
N ALA A 37 5.74 30.45 2.86
CA ALA A 37 5.29 29.60 1.76
C ALA A 37 4.76 28.26 2.31
N THR A 38 3.73 28.29 3.15
CA THR A 38 3.01 27.07 3.58
C THR A 38 1.95 26.63 2.58
N ASN A 39 1.66 27.43 1.55
CA ASN A 39 0.60 27.17 0.59
C ASN A 39 1.09 27.27 -0.85
N LEU A 40 0.96 26.16 -1.59
CA LEU A 40 1.22 26.06 -3.05
C LEU A 40 0.44 27.11 -3.87
N MET A 41 -0.69 27.61 -3.37
CA MET A 41 -1.45 28.68 -4.01
C MET A 41 -0.72 30.02 -4.06
N ASP A 42 0.16 30.32 -3.10
CA ASP A 42 0.87 31.61 -3.06
C ASP A 42 2.08 31.61 -4.01
N ILE A 43 2.73 30.45 -4.16
CA ILE A 43 3.77 30.21 -5.17
C ILE A 43 3.18 30.29 -6.59
N MET A 44 1.98 29.73 -6.81
CA MET A 44 1.29 29.83 -8.11
C MET A 44 0.79 31.23 -8.44
N LYS A 45 0.64 32.11 -7.45
CA LYS A 45 0.20 33.50 -7.65
C LYS A 45 1.35 34.41 -8.09
N GLY A 46 2.58 34.09 -7.70
CA GLY A 46 3.81 34.79 -8.12
C GLY A 46 4.31 34.42 -9.52
N MET A 47 3.94 33.24 -10.05
CA MET A 47 4.23 32.84 -11.43
C MET A 47 3.28 33.54 -12.41
N ARG A 48 3.56 34.82 -12.70
CA ARG A 48 2.86 35.58 -13.73
C ARG A 48 3.36 35.12 -15.10
N ILE A 49 2.63 34.19 -15.70
CA ILE A 49 2.85 33.75 -17.09
C ILE A 49 2.39 34.88 -18.01
N ASP A 50 3.33 35.51 -18.71
CA ASP A 50 3.03 36.38 -19.84
C ASP A 50 2.36 35.55 -20.94
N ARG A 51 1.03 35.62 -20.95
CA ARG A 51 0.19 34.94 -21.93
C ARG A 51 0.15 35.77 -23.20
N GLU A 52 1.11 35.56 -24.09
CA GLU A 52 0.87 35.81 -25.50
C GLU A 52 -0.29 34.94 -25.97
N THR A 53 -1.28 35.53 -26.63
CA THR A 53 -2.46 34.85 -27.15
C THR A 53 -2.10 33.98 -28.35
N LYS A 54 -1.45 32.85 -28.10
CA LYS A 54 -1.51 31.72 -29.03
C LYS A 54 -2.77 30.94 -28.71
N THR A 55 -3.61 30.75 -29.73
CA THR A 55 -4.82 29.95 -29.67
C THR A 55 -4.50 28.58 -29.11
N ALA A 56 -4.88 28.33 -27.86
CA ALA A 56 -4.62 27.07 -27.20
C ALA A 56 -5.29 25.94 -28.00
N GLU A 57 -4.49 25.06 -28.58
CA GLU A 57 -4.97 23.77 -29.08
C GLU A 57 -5.52 23.00 -27.90
N LYS A 58 -6.85 22.93 -27.82
CA LYS A 58 -7.56 22.27 -26.72
C LYS A 58 -7.10 20.83 -26.65
N SER A 59 -6.62 20.41 -25.47
CA SER A 59 -6.30 19.00 -25.20
C SER A 59 -7.49 18.13 -25.55
N ARG A 60 -7.24 16.95 -26.13
CA ARG A 60 -8.28 15.99 -26.56
C ARG A 60 -9.29 15.70 -25.44
N ALA A 61 -8.84 15.68 -24.18
CA ALA A 61 -9.69 15.50 -23.01
C ALA A 61 -10.70 16.66 -22.82
N GLU A 62 -10.31 17.88 -23.15
CA GLU A 62 -11.12 19.09 -23.03
C GLU A 62 -12.15 19.20 -24.16
N GLN A 63 -11.79 18.77 -25.38
CA GLN A 63 -12.73 18.58 -26.48
C GLN A 63 -13.82 17.55 -26.11
N VAL A 64 -13.43 16.40 -25.57
CA VAL A 64 -14.39 15.36 -25.14
C VAL A 64 -15.33 15.87 -24.04
N ARG A 65 -14.82 16.62 -23.06
CA ARG A 65 -15.64 17.26 -22.02
C ARG A 65 -16.65 18.25 -22.59
N SER A 66 -16.25 19.07 -23.57
CA SER A 66 -17.15 20.02 -24.23
C SER A 66 -18.27 19.33 -25.03
N ILE A 67 -17.97 18.19 -25.66
CA ILE A 67 -18.95 17.39 -26.41
C ILE A 67 -19.95 16.73 -25.44
N LEU A 68 -19.48 16.21 -24.31
CA LEU A 68 -20.36 15.60 -23.32
C LEU A 68 -21.26 16.63 -22.60
N GLN A 69 -20.74 17.82 -22.32
CA GLN A 69 -21.55 18.91 -21.74
C GLN A 69 -22.62 19.41 -22.71
N THR A 70 -22.27 19.56 -24.00
CA THR A 70 -23.26 19.96 -25.03
C THR A 70 -24.31 18.88 -25.25
N ALA A 71 -23.94 17.60 -25.26
CA ALA A 71 -24.88 16.48 -25.32
C ALA A 71 -25.84 16.44 -24.10
N LYS A 72 -25.31 16.61 -22.88
CA LYS A 72 -26.13 16.70 -21.65
C LYS A 72 -27.10 17.89 -21.69
N SER A 73 -26.65 19.05 -22.16
CA SER A 73 -27.50 20.26 -22.24
C SER A 73 -28.64 20.14 -23.24
N ARG A 74 -28.52 19.27 -24.26
CA ARG A 74 -29.59 18.96 -25.22
C ARG A 74 -30.61 18.01 -24.61
N ILE A 75 -30.15 17.02 -23.85
CA ILE A 75 -31.00 16.03 -23.18
C ILE A 75 -31.80 16.65 -22.02
N SER A 76 -31.22 17.60 -21.27
CA SER A 76 -31.90 18.27 -20.15
C SER A 76 -32.93 19.34 -20.57
N LYS A 77 -33.06 19.66 -21.87
CA LYS A 77 -33.96 20.70 -22.38
C LYS A 77 -35.20 20.16 -23.12
N GLU A 78 -35.45 18.86 -23.10
CA GLU A 78 -36.69 18.28 -23.63
C GLU A 78 -37.67 17.95 -22.49
N GLY A 79 -38.36 19.00 -22.02
CA GLY A 79 -39.68 18.88 -21.41
C GLY A 79 -40.76 19.12 -22.48
N PRO A 80 -41.96 18.52 -22.37
CA PRO A 80 -42.95 18.52 -23.44
C PRO A 80 -43.58 19.91 -23.59
N GLN A 81 -43.23 20.63 -24.66
CA GLN A 81 -43.88 21.87 -25.08
C GLN A 81 -44.62 21.63 -26.41
N PRO A 82 -45.81 22.21 -26.60
CA PRO A 82 -46.72 21.85 -27.67
C PRO A 82 -46.22 22.30 -29.04
N GLU A 83 -46.54 21.48 -30.04
CA GLU A 83 -46.17 21.63 -31.44
C GLU A 83 -46.54 23.00 -32.04
N ARG A 84 -45.63 23.95 -31.97
CA ARG A 84 -45.62 25.10 -32.88
C ARG A 84 -45.06 24.63 -34.22
N ARG A 85 -45.97 24.28 -35.13
CA ARG A 85 -45.72 23.90 -36.52
C ARG A 85 -45.04 25.06 -37.27
N MET A 86 -43.72 25.19 -37.12
CA MET A 86 -42.91 26.07 -37.96
C MET A 86 -42.89 25.47 -39.37
N LYS A 87 -43.49 26.19 -40.33
CA LYS A 87 -43.38 25.87 -41.75
C LYS A 87 -41.90 25.97 -42.14
N ARG A 88 -41.27 24.82 -42.33
CA ARG A 88 -39.91 24.73 -42.88
C ARG A 88 -39.96 25.29 -44.30
N LEU A 89 -39.26 26.40 -44.55
CA LEU A 89 -38.94 26.80 -45.92
C LEU A 89 -38.18 25.64 -46.59
N PRO A 90 -38.45 25.32 -47.87
CA PRO A 90 -37.71 24.29 -48.57
C PRO A 90 -36.24 24.70 -48.62
N GLN A 91 -35.45 24.09 -47.74
CA GLN A 91 -34.01 24.21 -47.76
C GLN A 91 -33.58 23.56 -49.07
N HIS A 92 -33.14 24.37 -50.03
CA HIS A 92 -32.55 23.87 -51.26
C HIS A 92 -31.49 22.87 -50.85
N ILE A 93 -31.76 21.59 -51.09
CA ILE A 93 -30.77 20.53 -51.01
C ILE A 93 -29.81 20.87 -52.13
N GLN A 94 -28.80 21.68 -51.82
CA GLN A 94 -27.60 21.68 -52.63
C GLN A 94 -27.12 20.24 -52.53
N GLN A 95 -27.20 19.51 -53.64
CA GLN A 95 -26.56 18.22 -53.79
C GLN A 95 -25.11 18.45 -53.33
N LYS A 96 -24.77 18.04 -52.11
CA LYS A 96 -23.38 17.93 -51.70
C LYS A 96 -22.81 17.02 -52.75
N LYS A 97 -21.95 17.56 -53.63
CA LYS A 97 -21.13 16.74 -54.52
C LYS A 97 -20.61 15.62 -53.65
N GLU A 98 -21.01 14.39 -53.95
CA GLU A 98 -20.55 13.23 -53.24
C GLU A 98 -19.03 13.31 -53.29
N ILE A 99 -18.42 13.63 -52.16
CA ILE A 99 -16.99 13.46 -52.01
C ILE A 99 -16.85 11.96 -52.16
N VAL A 100 -16.40 11.52 -53.34
CA VAL A 100 -16.10 10.13 -53.62
C VAL A 100 -14.94 9.79 -52.70
N VAL A 101 -15.26 9.39 -51.47
CA VAL A 101 -14.29 8.85 -50.54
C VAL A 101 -13.93 7.50 -51.14
N GLN A 102 -12.83 7.46 -51.89
CA GLN A 102 -12.24 6.21 -52.32
C GLN A 102 -12.07 5.36 -51.05
N LYS A 103 -12.71 4.19 -51.03
CA LYS A 103 -12.54 3.22 -49.94
C LYS A 103 -11.15 2.62 -50.10
N ILE A 104 -10.16 3.32 -49.56
CA ILE A 104 -8.78 2.83 -49.51
C ILE A 104 -8.77 1.77 -48.42
N ASP A 105 -8.49 0.52 -48.81
CA ASP A 105 -8.26 -0.55 -47.86
C ASP A 105 -6.87 -0.38 -47.24
N LEU A 106 -6.82 0.10 -45.99
CA LEU A 106 -5.57 0.37 -45.27
C LEU A 106 -4.75 -0.90 -45.01
N PHE A 107 -5.37 -2.08 -45.09
CA PHE A 107 -4.73 -3.36 -44.81
C PHE A 107 -4.60 -4.26 -46.04
N GLY A 108 -5.00 -3.77 -47.23
CA GLY A 108 -4.93 -4.52 -48.48
C GLY A 108 -3.56 -4.51 -49.18
N GLY A 109 -2.58 -3.82 -48.60
CA GLY A 109 -1.21 -3.75 -49.13
C GLY A 109 -0.36 -4.96 -48.76
N GLU A 110 0.74 -5.16 -49.50
CA GLU A 110 1.71 -6.22 -49.20
C GLU A 110 2.41 -5.96 -47.87
N ALA A 111 2.31 -6.92 -46.93
CA ALA A 111 2.94 -6.82 -45.62
C ALA A 111 4.44 -7.14 -45.71
N LEU A 112 5.24 -6.58 -44.79
CA LEU A 112 6.69 -6.76 -44.76
C LEU A 112 7.16 -8.20 -44.53
N ASN A 113 6.28 -9.13 -44.11
CA ASN A 113 6.55 -10.58 -43.95
C ASN A 113 7.80 -10.97 -43.11
N ILE A 114 8.40 -10.04 -42.36
CA ILE A 114 9.60 -10.27 -41.52
C ILE A 114 9.28 -11.13 -40.29
N PHE A 115 8.04 -11.03 -39.76
CA PHE A 115 7.61 -11.75 -38.55
C PHE A 115 6.53 -12.78 -38.88
N THR A 116 6.95 -13.97 -39.31
CA THR A 116 6.06 -15.06 -39.75
C THR A 116 5.79 -16.11 -38.67
N ASN A 117 6.75 -16.37 -37.78
CA ASN A 117 6.66 -17.45 -36.79
C ASN A 117 6.21 -16.95 -35.41
N LYS A 118 4.89 -16.87 -35.20
CA LYS A 118 4.30 -16.58 -33.87
C LYS A 118 4.42 -17.77 -32.90
N SER A 119 4.64 -18.98 -33.42
CA SER A 119 4.71 -20.23 -32.66
C SER A 119 6.05 -20.45 -31.95
N GLU A 120 7.08 -19.66 -32.25
CA GLU A 120 8.44 -19.78 -31.69
C GLU A 120 8.71 -18.80 -30.54
N LEU A 121 7.70 -18.05 -30.07
CA LEU A 121 7.87 -17.17 -28.92
C LEU A 121 8.04 -17.98 -27.63
N THR A 122 9.29 -18.18 -27.22
CA THR A 122 9.62 -18.61 -25.86
C THR A 122 9.50 -17.42 -24.90
N GLU A 123 8.81 -17.61 -23.78
CA GLU A 123 8.76 -16.61 -22.70
C GLU A 123 10.17 -16.42 -22.11
N VAL A 124 10.87 -15.39 -22.58
CA VAL A 124 12.17 -14.98 -22.02
C VAL A 124 11.93 -14.47 -20.59
N THR A 125 12.88 -14.73 -19.69
CA THR A 125 12.86 -14.25 -18.30
C THR A 125 12.93 -12.73 -18.25
N GLN A 126 11.78 -12.08 -18.35
CA GLN A 126 11.67 -10.65 -18.12
C GLN A 126 11.93 -10.34 -16.65
N THR A 127 12.53 -9.18 -16.42
CA THR A 127 12.78 -8.66 -15.08
C THR A 127 11.46 -8.31 -14.41
N LYS A 128 11.17 -8.96 -13.27
CA LYS A 128 9.93 -8.79 -12.49
C LYS A 128 9.60 -7.33 -12.20
N THR A 129 10.62 -6.50 -12.03
CA THR A 129 10.49 -5.06 -11.75
C THR A 129 9.91 -4.30 -12.95
N TRP A 130 10.44 -4.53 -14.15
CA TRP A 130 9.99 -3.88 -15.37
C TRP A 130 8.56 -4.31 -15.76
N GLN A 131 8.23 -5.59 -15.57
CA GLN A 131 6.85 -6.07 -15.73
C GLN A 131 5.88 -5.34 -14.81
N ARG A 132 6.21 -5.23 -13.52
CA ARG A 132 5.36 -4.54 -12.54
C ARG A 132 5.16 -3.05 -12.87
N LEU A 133 6.21 -2.37 -13.36
CA LEU A 133 6.10 -0.97 -13.80
C LEU A 133 5.21 -0.84 -15.03
N TYR A 134 5.39 -1.73 -16.00
CA TYR A 134 4.57 -1.78 -17.21
C TYR A 134 3.09 -2.04 -16.90
N GLU A 135 2.78 -3.01 -16.05
CA GLU A 135 1.41 -3.30 -15.58
C GLU A 135 0.78 -2.10 -14.87
N ARG A 136 1.57 -1.40 -14.05
CA ARG A 136 1.10 -0.19 -13.37
C ARG A 136 0.76 0.92 -14.36
N ASP A 137 1.63 1.16 -15.35
CA ASP A 137 1.41 2.18 -16.37
C ASP A 137 0.22 1.83 -17.27
N LEU A 138 0.05 0.55 -17.61
CA LEU A 138 -1.12 0.03 -18.31
C LEU A 138 -2.41 0.27 -17.48
N LYS A 139 -2.39 -0.05 -16.18
CA LYS A 139 -3.51 0.21 -15.26
C LYS A 139 -3.84 1.71 -15.24
N LEU A 140 -2.83 2.59 -15.14
CA LEU A 140 -3.02 4.04 -15.15
C LEU A 140 -3.61 4.56 -16.46
N ALA A 141 -3.18 4.00 -17.61
CA ALA A 141 -3.72 4.37 -18.92
C ALA A 141 -5.22 4.03 -19.06
N VAL A 142 -5.69 2.97 -18.38
CA VAL A 142 -7.09 2.53 -18.39
C VAL A 142 -7.91 3.16 -17.26
N THR A 143 -7.28 3.66 -16.19
CA THR A 143 -8.03 4.25 -15.06
C THR A 143 -8.65 5.60 -15.43
N HIS A 144 -9.99 5.64 -15.39
CA HIS A 144 -10.78 6.86 -15.49
C HIS A 144 -11.30 7.27 -14.09
N PRO A 145 -11.64 8.55 -13.86
CA PRO A 145 -12.33 8.94 -12.63
C PRO A 145 -13.63 8.13 -12.46
N PRO A 146 -14.00 7.76 -11.22
CA PRO A 146 -15.17 6.93 -10.98
C PRO A 146 -16.42 7.64 -11.51
N SER A 147 -17.13 6.97 -12.42
CA SER A 147 -18.33 7.54 -13.04
C SER A 147 -19.57 7.38 -12.17
N ASN A 148 -19.56 6.39 -11.26
CA ASN A 148 -20.67 6.05 -10.38
C ASN A 148 -20.17 5.81 -8.94
N TYR A 149 -21.06 5.97 -7.97
CA TYR A 149 -20.83 5.69 -6.55
C TYR A 149 -20.40 4.23 -6.30
N PHE A 150 -20.98 3.25 -6.99
CA PHE A 150 -20.55 1.86 -6.86
C PHE A 150 -19.09 1.64 -7.28
N GLN A 151 -18.62 2.35 -8.31
CA GLN A 151 -17.21 2.28 -8.72
C GLN A 151 -16.29 2.90 -7.67
N GLN A 152 -16.75 3.95 -6.98
CA GLN A 152 -16.04 4.53 -5.85
C GLN A 152 -15.97 3.55 -4.68
N LEU A 153 -17.07 2.86 -4.37
CA LEU A 153 -17.08 1.79 -3.36
C LEU A 153 -16.12 0.66 -3.73
N MET A 154 -16.15 0.18 -4.97
CA MET A 154 -15.21 -0.84 -5.47
C MET A 154 -13.76 -0.39 -5.28
N LEU A 155 -13.43 0.86 -5.64
CA LEU A 155 -12.10 1.42 -5.47
C LEU A 155 -11.72 1.55 -3.99
N TRP A 156 -12.64 1.90 -3.10
CA TRP A 156 -12.40 1.91 -1.66
C TRP A 156 -12.24 0.50 -1.07
N THR A 157 -12.93 -0.50 -1.61
CA THR A 157 -12.74 -1.91 -1.25
C THR A 157 -11.39 -2.45 -1.75
N GLU A 158 -10.97 -2.11 -2.98
CA GLU A 158 -9.63 -2.44 -3.50
C GLU A 158 -8.52 -1.77 -2.67
N GLN A 159 -8.78 -0.57 -2.15
CA GLN A 159 -7.87 0.16 -1.26
C GLN A 159 -7.99 -0.26 0.21
N GLU A 160 -8.82 -1.26 0.52
CA GLU A 160 -9.06 -1.77 1.89
C GLU A 160 -9.51 -0.69 2.89
N LYS A 161 -10.14 0.39 2.40
CA LYS A 161 -10.74 1.44 3.24
C LYS A 161 -12.11 1.06 3.77
N LEU A 162 -12.81 0.20 3.02
CA LEU A 162 -14.10 -0.38 3.41
C LEU A 162 -13.90 -1.79 3.93
N TRP A 163 -14.78 -2.21 4.83
CA TRP A 163 -14.87 -3.60 5.25
C TRP A 163 -15.20 -4.51 4.06
N LYS A 164 -14.63 -5.72 4.08
CA LYS A 164 -14.92 -6.74 3.07
C LYS A 164 -16.26 -7.38 3.42
N PHE A 165 -17.12 -7.57 2.42
CA PHE A 165 -18.43 -8.19 2.62
C PHE A 165 -18.40 -9.65 2.15
N PRO A 166 -19.08 -10.59 2.84
CA PRO A 166 -19.84 -10.41 4.08
C PRO A 166 -18.94 -10.05 5.28
N ILE A 167 -19.48 -9.29 6.23
CA ILE A 167 -18.73 -8.83 7.41
C ILE A 167 -18.30 -10.06 8.21
N ASP A 168 -17.00 -10.22 8.36
CA ASP A 168 -16.36 -11.23 9.21
C ASP A 168 -15.63 -10.48 10.34
N ASN A 169 -15.91 -10.86 11.59
CA ASN A 169 -15.34 -10.20 12.77
C ASN A 169 -13.85 -10.52 12.95
N GLU A 170 -13.35 -11.56 12.29
CA GLU A 170 -11.95 -11.97 12.33
C GLU A 170 -11.13 -11.32 11.19
N GLN A 171 -11.69 -10.35 10.46
CA GLN A 171 -10.98 -9.62 9.41
C GLN A 171 -9.75 -8.89 9.97
N GLY A 172 -8.57 -9.22 9.44
CA GLY A 172 -7.29 -8.66 9.88
C GLY A 172 -6.52 -9.53 10.87
N LEU A 173 -7.09 -10.66 11.31
CA LEU A 173 -6.42 -11.64 12.16
C LEU A 173 -5.88 -12.83 11.34
N ASP A 174 -5.22 -12.52 10.22
CA ASP A 174 -4.79 -13.52 9.24
C ASP A 174 -3.67 -14.44 9.77
N GLU A 175 -2.83 -13.93 10.66
CA GLU A 175 -1.70 -14.67 11.24
C GLU A 175 -2.18 -15.80 12.16
N GLU A 176 -3.12 -15.53 13.07
CA GLU A 176 -3.66 -16.55 13.98
C GLU A 176 -4.57 -17.54 13.26
N LYS A 177 -5.29 -17.11 12.21
CA LYS A 177 -6.11 -18.00 11.38
C LYS A 177 -5.32 -19.10 10.70
N LYS A 178 -4.03 -18.86 10.44
CA LYS A 178 -3.11 -19.86 9.88
C LYS A 178 -2.72 -20.92 10.91
N VAL A 179 -2.84 -20.61 12.20
CA VAL A 179 -2.40 -21.46 13.30
C VAL A 179 -3.53 -22.38 13.74
N ASP A 180 -3.23 -23.67 13.81
CA ASP A 180 -4.21 -24.66 14.26
C ASP A 180 -4.50 -24.53 15.77
N PHE A 181 -5.73 -24.86 16.17
CA PHE A 181 -6.16 -24.80 17.57
C PHE A 181 -5.32 -25.71 18.47
N SER A 182 -4.80 -26.83 17.93
CA SER A 182 -3.98 -27.79 18.67
C SER A 182 -2.77 -27.10 19.33
N LYS A 183 -2.19 -26.10 18.67
CA LYS A 183 -1.03 -25.36 19.20
C LYS A 183 -1.39 -24.41 20.34
N HIS A 184 -2.64 -23.96 20.41
CA HIS A 184 -3.13 -23.13 21.52
C HIS A 184 -3.52 -23.96 22.74
N VAL A 185 -3.93 -25.22 22.53
CA VAL A 185 -4.44 -26.10 23.59
C VAL A 185 -3.32 -26.99 24.16
N PHE A 186 -2.51 -27.60 23.30
CA PHE A 186 -1.47 -28.55 23.69
C PHE A 186 -0.12 -27.85 23.82
N LEU A 187 0.10 -27.23 24.99
CA LEU A 187 1.36 -26.54 25.32
C LEU A 187 2.38 -27.46 26.01
N GLU A 188 2.01 -28.71 26.28
CA GLU A 188 2.82 -29.68 27.04
C GLU A 188 4.11 -30.08 26.30
N GLU A 189 4.12 -30.06 24.97
CA GLU A 189 5.30 -30.34 24.13
C GLU A 189 6.48 -29.42 24.46
N HIS A 190 6.21 -28.16 24.78
CA HIS A 190 7.22 -27.17 25.14
C HIS A 190 7.71 -27.29 26.59
N LEU A 191 7.04 -28.10 27.42
CA LEU A 191 7.37 -28.29 28.83
C LEU A 191 8.33 -29.47 29.08
N GLU A 192 8.21 -30.54 28.30
CA GLU A 192 9.02 -31.76 28.43
C GLU A 192 10.55 -31.56 28.38
N PRO A 193 11.12 -30.60 27.62
CA PRO A 193 12.57 -30.46 27.51
C PRO A 193 13.29 -30.06 28.80
N TRP A 194 12.61 -29.40 29.75
CA TRP A 194 13.28 -28.82 30.94
C TRP A 194 12.56 -29.13 32.26
N CYS A 195 11.28 -29.48 32.23
CA CYS A 195 10.52 -29.74 33.45
C CYS A 195 10.61 -31.22 33.86
N PRO A 196 10.88 -31.54 35.15
CA PRO A 196 10.82 -32.92 35.64
C PRO A 196 9.46 -33.58 35.39
N ALA A 197 9.45 -34.88 35.05
CA ALA A 197 8.21 -35.62 34.80
C ALA A 197 7.30 -35.79 36.03
N LYS A 198 7.86 -35.68 37.25
CA LYS A 198 7.13 -35.79 38.51
C LYS A 198 7.62 -34.73 39.49
N GLY A 199 6.69 -34.07 40.16
CA GLY A 199 6.97 -33.16 41.28
C GLY A 199 6.01 -31.97 41.39
N PRO A 200 6.14 -31.15 42.45
CA PRO A 200 5.33 -29.94 42.63
C PRO A 200 5.52 -28.93 41.50
N LEU A 201 6.73 -28.86 40.94
CA LEU A 201 7.04 -28.00 39.80
C LEU A 201 6.25 -28.39 38.54
N ARG A 202 6.12 -29.69 38.28
CA ARG A 202 5.32 -30.22 37.18
C ARG A 202 3.85 -29.86 37.34
N HIS A 203 3.31 -30.05 38.55
CA HIS A 203 1.92 -29.70 38.86
C HIS A 203 1.64 -28.20 38.70
N PHE A 204 2.57 -27.34 39.13
CA PHE A 204 2.48 -25.90 38.92
C PHE A 204 2.50 -25.54 37.43
N MET A 205 3.43 -26.11 36.66
CA MET A 205 3.52 -25.83 35.23
C MET A 205 2.32 -26.36 34.45
N GLU A 206 1.74 -27.50 34.84
CA GLU A 206 0.48 -28.00 34.27
C GLU A 206 -0.66 -27.00 34.48
N LEU A 207 -0.77 -26.39 35.68
CA LEU A 207 -1.76 -25.33 35.93
C LEU A 207 -1.51 -24.10 35.06
N VAL A 208 -0.25 -23.70 34.87
CA VAL A 208 0.11 -22.60 33.96
C VAL A 208 -0.29 -22.93 32.53
N CYS A 209 0.01 -24.13 32.04
CA CYS A 209 -0.39 -24.60 30.70
C CYS A 209 -1.93 -24.61 30.54
N VAL A 210 -2.67 -25.08 31.55
CA VAL A 210 -4.15 -25.05 31.55
C VAL A 210 -4.70 -23.61 31.58
N GLY A 211 -4.02 -22.69 32.26
CA GLY A 211 -4.39 -21.27 32.25
C GLY A 211 -4.15 -20.62 30.89
N LEU A 212 -3.00 -20.90 30.26
CA LEU A 212 -2.64 -20.39 28.94
C LEU A 212 -3.53 -20.98 27.83
N SER A 213 -3.93 -22.25 27.94
CA SER A 213 -4.79 -22.88 26.93
C SER A 213 -6.20 -22.29 26.90
N LYS A 214 -6.71 -21.82 28.04
CA LYS A 214 -8.01 -21.14 28.15
C LYS A 214 -7.98 -19.67 27.73
N ASN A 215 -6.81 -19.10 27.47
CA ASN A 215 -6.68 -17.71 27.10
C ASN A 215 -6.86 -17.52 25.59
N ALA A 216 -7.90 -16.77 25.20
CA ALA A 216 -8.24 -16.42 23.83
C ALA A 216 -7.59 -15.11 23.32
N TYR A 217 -6.92 -14.36 24.20
CA TYR A 217 -6.35 -13.05 23.88
C TYR A 217 -4.82 -13.09 23.62
N LEU A 218 -4.20 -14.27 23.76
CA LEU A 218 -2.76 -14.44 23.57
C LEU A 218 -2.49 -15.30 22.34
N THR A 219 -1.54 -14.83 21.53
CA THR A 219 -0.95 -15.60 20.42
C THR A 219 -0.20 -16.82 20.94
N VAL A 220 0.02 -17.82 20.08
CA VAL A 220 0.85 -18.99 20.43
C VAL A 220 2.26 -18.57 20.83
N ASP A 221 2.86 -17.64 20.11
CA ASP A 221 4.22 -17.18 20.38
C ASP A 221 4.33 -16.56 21.77
N ALA A 222 3.36 -15.71 22.16
CA ALA A 222 3.31 -15.15 23.51
C ALA A 222 3.14 -16.24 24.58
N LYS A 223 2.34 -17.28 24.32
CA LYS A 223 2.20 -18.42 25.26
C LYS A 223 3.52 -19.18 25.43
N ILE A 224 4.26 -19.39 24.34
CA ILE A 224 5.58 -20.05 24.37
C ILE A 224 6.59 -19.18 25.12
N GLU A 225 6.62 -17.88 24.86
CA GLU A 225 7.48 -16.93 25.59
C GLU A 225 7.20 -16.95 27.10
N HIS A 226 5.93 -17.02 27.51
CA HIS A 226 5.57 -17.17 28.92
C HIS A 226 6.14 -18.45 29.54
N ILE A 227 6.13 -19.58 28.81
CA ILE A 227 6.69 -20.85 29.29
C ILE A 227 8.22 -20.76 29.38
N LEU A 228 8.87 -20.14 28.40
CA LEU A 228 10.32 -19.93 28.39
C LEU A 228 10.78 -19.01 29.53
N TRP A 229 9.98 -17.98 29.84
CA TRP A 229 10.25 -17.13 30.99
C TRP A 229 10.29 -17.92 32.31
N TYR A 230 9.36 -18.86 32.50
CA TYR A 230 9.38 -19.73 33.69
C TYR A 230 10.64 -20.60 33.74
N LYS A 231 11.08 -21.14 32.59
CA LYS A 231 12.31 -21.91 32.51
C LYS A 231 13.51 -21.10 33.03
N ASP A 232 13.70 -19.88 32.52
CA ASP A 232 14.80 -19.01 32.91
C ASP A 232 14.70 -18.60 34.40
N TYR A 233 13.48 -18.33 34.86
CA TYR A 233 13.21 -18.03 36.26
C TYR A 233 13.60 -19.17 37.20
N PHE A 234 13.23 -20.42 36.88
CA PHE A 234 13.58 -21.57 37.71
C PHE A 234 15.06 -21.94 37.61
N GLU A 235 15.71 -21.66 36.48
CA GLU A 235 17.15 -21.81 36.34
C GLU A 235 17.92 -20.86 37.27
N SER A 236 17.50 -19.60 37.35
CA SER A 236 18.07 -18.62 38.29
C SER A 236 17.89 -19.01 39.77
N LYS A 237 16.78 -19.70 40.09
CA LYS A 237 16.41 -20.10 41.47
C LYS A 237 16.69 -21.57 41.79
N LYS A 238 17.52 -22.24 40.99
CA LYS A 238 17.83 -23.68 41.14
C LYS A 238 18.37 -24.05 42.51
N LYS A 239 19.10 -23.14 43.19
CA LYS A 239 19.60 -23.35 44.57
C LYS A 239 18.43 -23.52 45.56
N LEU A 240 17.47 -22.60 45.53
CA LEU A 240 16.27 -22.65 46.38
C LEU A 240 15.40 -23.88 46.09
N LEU A 241 15.32 -24.29 44.82
CA LEU A 241 14.55 -25.48 44.42
C LEU A 241 15.16 -26.79 44.93
N LYS A 242 16.49 -26.83 45.09
CA LYS A 242 17.20 -27.95 45.73
C LYS A 242 16.95 -27.95 47.23
N ASP A 243 17.04 -26.79 47.88
CA ASP A 243 16.84 -26.65 49.33
C ASP A 243 15.41 -27.00 49.76
N THR A 244 14.43 -26.71 48.91
CA THR A 244 13.01 -27.02 49.14
C THR A 244 12.61 -28.44 48.72
N GLY A 245 13.52 -29.21 48.12
CA GLY A 245 13.24 -30.57 47.61
C GLY A 245 12.25 -30.62 46.44
N ALA A 246 11.95 -29.48 45.80
CA ALA A 246 11.01 -29.38 44.69
C ALA A 246 11.55 -29.99 43.39
N ILE A 247 12.88 -30.01 43.25
CA ILE A 247 13.59 -30.83 42.29
C ILE A 247 14.17 -32.00 43.08
N LEU A 248 13.81 -33.23 42.72
CA LEU A 248 14.44 -34.42 43.28
C LEU A 248 15.94 -34.26 43.06
N ALA A 249 16.70 -34.03 44.14
CA ALA A 249 18.12 -34.30 44.13
C ALA A 249 18.26 -35.72 43.56
N GLU A 250 19.10 -35.88 42.54
CA GLU A 250 19.47 -37.19 42.02
C GLU A 250 19.64 -38.11 43.23
N ARG A 251 18.74 -39.09 43.37
CA ARG A 251 18.97 -40.17 44.33
C ARG A 251 20.27 -40.79 43.84
N GLU A 252 21.38 -40.47 44.51
CA GLU A 252 22.61 -41.22 44.36
C GLU A 252 22.22 -42.68 44.47
N ALA A 253 22.30 -43.40 43.35
CA ALA A 253 22.04 -44.83 43.33
C ALA A 253 22.94 -45.44 44.41
N PRO A 254 22.41 -46.28 45.31
CA PRO A 254 23.25 -46.87 46.35
C PRO A 254 24.39 -47.59 45.67
N LYS A 255 25.63 -47.14 45.95
CA LYS A 255 26.85 -47.87 45.61
C LYS A 255 26.63 -49.30 46.09
N ALA A 256 26.57 -50.24 45.15
CA ALA A 256 26.59 -51.65 45.46
C ALA A 256 27.86 -51.92 46.27
N VAL A 257 27.67 -52.17 47.57
CA VAL A 257 28.71 -52.62 48.48
C VAL A 257 28.63 -54.15 48.48
N GLN A 258 29.72 -54.74 48.00
CA GLN A 258 30.17 -56.13 48.11
C GLN A 258 29.49 -57.17 47.21
#